data_AF-A0A0G1M2I6-F1
#
_entry.id   AF-A0A0G1M2I6-F1
#
_cell.length_a   1.000
_cell.length_b   1.000
_cell.length_c   1.000
_cell.angle_alpha   90.00
_cell.angle_beta   90.00
_cell.angle_gamma   90.00
#
_symmetry.space_group_name_H-M   'P 1'
#
loop_
_entity.id
_entity.type
_entity.pdbx_description
1 polymer ?
#
loop_
_entity_poly.entity_id
_entity_poly.type
_entity_poly.pdbx_seq_one_letter_code
_entity_poly.pdbx_strand_id
1 'polypeptide(L)'
;MVEVNLGPAVTQYALEVALGTKLSKITALERDLALALAAPTGTIRIEAPIPGRSLVGIELPNRSPEFVPLKKMMESDAMREHASKLAVSLGLDVSGKPIVTEIGRMPHVLIAGQTGSGKSVCINSFLASILFRATPSEVKFILVDPKRVELTGYNGVPHLLSPVIVDPERVISALRWILSEMDRRYKLFAQAGARNIDGYNEMSGFQALPYIVLLIDELADIMLFSPVEVEDAITRIAQMSRATGIHMVLATQRPSVDVITGLIKANIPCRIAFAVSSQVDSRVILDTQGAEKLLGRGDMLYLPPEQAKPVRIQGSFISDKEINALVSFLKNQGVTPQYTEEVTTMTKSGLAPVAGLAEVDPLFAGAVREVCQYDRASASLLQRRLSIGYARAARIIDQLEATGVVGPAEGSKPREVIGRAIKEARTKKRYSLSKLEDVTKIKKDFIEALEKENWQDTPDFPVLVGFVKSIAGALGTSEKSLLALLRRDYPPKALSINPKPDVGNKFVWSPKLTFALGVGIIVVLLLGYLIFQYGTFVAPPSLSVSEPKEGQVITQRLVRVSGKTDSDAIIKINNQPVLLDSEGNFVAEIEIFEGTSEIEVKAQSRAGKETVVRRKIKPEL
;
A
#
# COMPACT_ATOMS: atom_id res chain seq x y z
N MET A 1 12.29 24.07 -32.44
CA MET A 1 12.64 23.04 -31.44
C MET A 1 12.77 23.76 -30.10
N VAL A 2 12.09 23.28 -29.06
CA VAL A 2 11.96 24.01 -27.80
C VAL A 2 12.83 23.40 -26.70
N GLU A 3 12.91 22.08 -26.65
CA GLU A 3 13.59 21.34 -25.58
C GLU A 3 14.20 20.06 -26.14
N VAL A 4 15.36 19.67 -25.59
CA VAL A 4 16.05 18.40 -25.88
C VAL A 4 16.16 17.63 -24.57
N ASN A 5 15.57 16.45 -24.50
CA ASN A 5 15.68 15.57 -23.35
C ASN A 5 16.58 14.37 -23.70
N LEU A 6 17.76 14.33 -23.10
CA LEU A 6 18.76 13.29 -23.30
C LEU A 6 18.45 12.09 -22.38
N GLY A 7 17.59 11.19 -22.85
CA GLY A 7 17.31 9.93 -22.17
C GLY A 7 18.39 8.88 -22.45
N PRO A 8 18.45 7.79 -21.65
CA PRO A 8 19.48 6.76 -21.77
C PRO A 8 19.39 5.96 -23.08
N ALA A 9 18.18 5.65 -23.55
CA ALA A 9 17.97 4.87 -24.78
C ALA A 9 17.54 5.72 -25.98
N VAL A 10 16.83 6.83 -25.73
CA VAL A 10 16.31 7.72 -26.75
C VAL A 10 16.57 9.17 -26.36
N THR A 11 16.73 10.03 -27.36
CA THR A 11 16.68 11.48 -27.19
C THR A 11 15.30 11.98 -27.63
N GLN A 12 14.59 12.67 -26.74
CA GLN A 12 13.29 13.27 -27.07
C GLN A 12 13.47 14.73 -27.48
N TYR A 13 13.08 15.03 -28.73
CA TYR A 13 13.07 16.36 -29.32
C TYR A 13 11.65 16.94 -29.17
N ALA A 14 11.46 17.92 -28.29
CA ALA A 14 10.16 18.56 -28.13
C ALA A 14 9.99 19.73 -29.11
N LEU A 15 8.92 19.67 -29.91
CA LEU A 15 8.63 20.59 -30.98
C LEU A 15 7.32 21.32 -30.71
N GLU A 16 7.36 22.64 -30.90
CA GLU A 16 6.14 23.44 -31.00
C GLU A 16 5.57 23.30 -32.41
N VAL A 17 4.25 23.18 -32.50
CA VAL A 17 3.54 22.97 -33.75
C VAL A 17 2.80 24.25 -34.12
N ALA A 18 2.94 24.69 -35.37
CA ALA A 18 2.24 25.85 -35.87
C ALA A 18 0.71 25.69 -35.74
N LEU A 19 0.05 26.75 -35.27
CA LEU A 19 -1.40 26.83 -35.09
C LEU A 19 -2.14 26.38 -36.36
N GLY A 20 -3.15 25.52 -36.20
CA GLY A 20 -3.94 24.96 -37.30
C GLY A 20 -3.37 23.67 -37.93
N THR A 21 -2.15 23.25 -37.56
CA THR A 21 -1.61 21.97 -38.02
C THR A 21 -2.29 20.80 -37.32
N LYS A 22 -2.89 19.89 -38.09
CA LYS A 22 -3.48 18.66 -37.54
C LYS A 22 -2.38 17.73 -37.04
N LEU A 23 -2.49 17.25 -35.79
CA LEU A 23 -1.55 16.28 -35.22
C LEU A 23 -1.44 15.00 -36.06
N SER A 24 -2.54 14.57 -36.70
CA SER A 24 -2.54 13.40 -37.57
C SER A 24 -1.58 13.50 -38.76
N LYS A 25 -1.33 14.73 -39.28
CA LYS A 25 -0.34 14.95 -40.33
C LYS A 25 1.07 14.70 -39.83
N ILE A 26 1.37 15.09 -38.61
CA ILE A 26 2.71 14.91 -38.01
C ILE A 26 2.95 13.43 -37.72
N THR A 27 1.97 12.76 -37.11
CA THR A 27 2.08 11.32 -36.82
C THR A 27 2.17 10.47 -38.10
N ALA A 28 1.60 10.93 -39.22
CA ALA A 28 1.70 10.23 -40.50
C ALA A 28 3.11 10.29 -41.12
N LEU A 29 3.91 11.31 -40.77
CA LEU A 29 5.28 11.50 -41.28
C LEU A 29 6.33 10.68 -40.52
N GLU A 30 5.93 9.79 -39.61
CA GLU A 30 6.83 9.03 -38.75
C GLU A 30 7.92 8.27 -39.53
N ARG A 31 7.55 7.59 -40.63
CA ARG A 31 8.50 6.84 -41.47
C ARG A 31 9.45 7.75 -42.23
N ASP A 32 8.94 8.84 -42.78
CA ASP A 32 9.72 9.82 -43.53
C ASP A 32 10.73 10.54 -42.62
N LEU A 33 10.31 10.87 -41.40
CA LEU A 33 11.17 11.44 -40.37
C LEU A 33 12.24 10.44 -39.92
N ALA A 34 11.88 9.17 -39.73
CA ALA A 34 12.86 8.13 -39.39
C ALA A 34 13.94 7.99 -40.46
N LEU A 35 13.56 8.05 -41.74
CA LEU A 35 14.49 8.04 -42.88
C LEU A 35 15.36 9.29 -42.90
N ALA A 36 14.75 10.48 -42.80
CA ALA A 36 15.45 11.76 -42.86
C ALA A 36 16.45 11.95 -41.71
N LEU A 37 16.12 11.44 -40.51
CA LEU A 37 16.99 11.49 -39.33
C LEU A 37 18.02 10.34 -39.30
N ALA A 38 17.99 9.44 -40.29
CA ALA A 38 18.81 8.22 -40.32
C ALA A 38 18.73 7.46 -38.98
N ALA A 39 17.49 7.22 -38.51
CA ALA A 39 17.24 6.59 -37.23
C ALA A 39 17.96 5.22 -37.14
N PRO A 40 18.76 4.94 -36.09
CA PRO A 40 19.58 3.73 -36.02
C PRO A 40 18.82 2.42 -36.16
N THR A 41 17.57 2.38 -35.70
CA THR A 41 16.69 1.20 -35.76
C THR A 41 15.68 1.26 -36.90
N GLY A 42 15.78 2.26 -37.79
CA GLY A 42 14.81 2.49 -38.87
C GLY A 42 13.44 2.97 -38.41
N THR A 43 13.26 3.23 -37.11
CA THR A 43 12.00 3.63 -36.49
C THR A 43 12.21 4.77 -35.50
N ILE A 44 11.19 5.61 -35.33
CA ILE A 44 11.11 6.64 -34.30
C ILE A 44 9.75 6.55 -33.62
N ARG A 45 9.58 7.18 -32.45
CA ARG A 45 8.27 7.30 -31.80
C ARG A 45 7.87 8.77 -31.74
N ILE A 46 6.64 9.07 -32.15
CA ILE A 46 6.05 10.42 -32.04
C ILE A 46 5.03 10.41 -30.91
N GLU A 47 5.28 11.21 -29.88
CA GLU A 47 4.37 11.46 -28.76
C GLU A 47 3.63 12.79 -28.99
N ALA A 48 2.35 12.70 -29.36
CA ALA A 48 1.54 13.85 -29.71
C ALA A 48 0.15 13.82 -29.02
N PRO A 49 -0.18 14.77 -28.13
CA PRO A 49 0.73 15.72 -27.47
C PRO A 49 1.54 15.04 -26.35
N ILE A 50 2.66 15.67 -25.96
CA ILE A 50 3.36 15.33 -24.70
C ILE A 50 2.39 15.59 -23.54
N PRO A 51 2.17 14.63 -22.62
CA PRO A 51 1.25 14.81 -21.50
C PRO A 51 1.52 16.09 -20.70
N GLY A 52 0.47 16.90 -20.51
CA GLY A 52 0.55 18.16 -19.78
C GLY A 52 1.26 19.31 -20.51
N ARG A 53 1.66 19.13 -21.78
CA ARG A 53 2.36 20.16 -22.57
C ARG A 53 1.74 20.34 -23.95
N SER A 54 1.75 21.56 -24.48
CA SER A 54 1.31 21.88 -25.86
C SER A 54 2.41 21.62 -26.90
N LEU A 55 3.13 20.50 -26.76
CA LEU A 55 4.30 20.14 -27.58
C LEU A 55 4.12 18.75 -28.18
N VAL A 56 4.83 18.49 -29.28
CA VAL A 56 4.98 17.15 -29.87
C VAL A 56 6.39 16.65 -29.60
N GLY A 57 6.52 15.47 -29.01
CA GLY A 57 7.79 14.81 -28.75
C GLY A 57 8.16 13.88 -29.89
N ILE A 58 9.36 14.04 -30.45
CA ILE A 58 9.97 13.06 -31.35
C ILE A 58 11.06 12.32 -30.59
N GLU A 59 10.86 11.04 -30.32
CA GLU A 59 11.83 10.17 -29.66
C GLU A 59 12.68 9.47 -30.72
N LEU A 60 13.95 9.90 -30.82
CA LEU A 60 14.94 9.33 -31.71
C LEU A 60 15.85 8.36 -30.92
N PRO A 61 16.04 7.11 -31.38
CA PRO A 61 16.96 6.18 -30.75
C PRO A 61 18.40 6.70 -30.70
N ASN A 62 19.04 6.56 -29.55
CA ASN A 62 20.45 6.90 -29.40
C ASN A 62 21.32 5.88 -30.16
N ARG A 63 22.45 6.34 -30.72
CA ARG A 63 23.42 5.45 -31.39
C ARG A 63 24.09 4.48 -30.42
N SER A 64 24.27 4.92 -29.17
CA SER A 64 24.85 4.14 -28.07
C SER A 64 23.92 4.21 -26.85
N PRO A 65 22.93 3.32 -26.74
CA PRO A 65 22.05 3.29 -25.59
C PRO A 65 22.83 2.91 -24.32
N GLU A 66 22.55 3.60 -23.22
CA GLU A 66 23.18 3.36 -21.92
C GLU A 66 22.40 2.33 -21.10
N PHE A 67 23.12 1.46 -20.41
CA PHE A 67 22.51 0.64 -19.35
C PHE A 67 22.18 1.53 -18.16
N VAL A 68 21.06 1.24 -17.50
CA VAL A 68 20.67 1.89 -16.25
C VAL A 68 20.96 0.91 -15.11
N PRO A 69 22.10 0.99 -14.41
CA PRO A 69 22.42 0.01 -13.37
C PRO A 69 21.43 0.07 -12.22
N LEU A 70 21.00 -1.07 -11.68
CA LEU A 70 20.09 -1.12 -10.53
C LEU A 70 20.66 -0.33 -9.35
N LYS A 71 21.98 -0.38 -9.12
CA LYS A 71 22.67 0.42 -8.10
C LYS A 71 22.30 1.92 -8.19
N LYS A 72 22.32 2.51 -9.39
CA LYS A 72 21.96 3.93 -9.62
C LYS A 72 20.52 4.21 -9.17
N MET A 73 19.61 3.28 -9.41
CA MET A 73 18.22 3.39 -8.98
C MET A 73 18.07 3.23 -7.47
N MET A 74 18.82 2.32 -6.86
CA MET A 74 18.80 2.10 -5.41
C MET A 74 19.39 3.28 -4.62
N GLU A 75 20.38 3.98 -5.19
CA GLU A 75 21.00 5.17 -4.59
C GLU A 75 20.17 6.45 -4.78
N SER A 76 19.16 6.44 -5.66
CA SER A 76 18.31 7.61 -5.90
C SER A 76 17.46 7.97 -4.68
N ASP A 77 17.22 9.27 -4.48
CA ASP A 77 16.38 9.77 -3.38
C ASP A 77 14.97 9.17 -3.45
N ALA A 78 14.44 9.01 -4.67
CA ALA A 78 13.15 8.38 -4.94
C ALA A 78 13.04 6.94 -4.36
N MET A 79 14.14 6.18 -4.30
CA MET A 79 14.16 4.86 -3.69
C MET A 79 14.49 4.91 -2.19
N ARG A 80 15.49 5.72 -1.80
CA ARG A 80 15.97 5.81 -0.42
C ARG A 80 14.91 6.35 0.54
N GLU A 81 14.13 7.32 0.09
CA GLU A 81 13.08 7.95 0.88
C GLU A 81 11.74 7.21 0.81
N HIS A 82 11.64 6.18 -0.03
CA HIS A 82 10.40 5.43 -0.18
C HIS A 82 10.08 4.62 1.08
N ALA A 83 8.93 4.88 1.70
CA ALA A 83 8.55 4.22 2.95
C ALA A 83 8.23 2.73 2.77
N SER A 84 7.59 2.37 1.65
CA SER A 84 7.14 0.99 1.41
C SER A 84 8.31 0.04 1.13
N LYS A 85 8.24 -1.14 1.75
CA LYS A 85 9.13 -2.29 1.51
C LYS A 85 8.86 -2.99 0.18
N LEU A 86 7.70 -2.74 -0.42
CA LEU A 86 7.32 -3.22 -1.75
C LEU A 86 7.69 -2.25 -2.88
N ALA A 87 8.52 -1.25 -2.59
CA ALA A 87 9.01 -0.36 -3.64
C ALA A 87 10.04 -1.06 -4.53
N VAL A 88 9.86 -0.91 -5.83
CA VAL A 88 10.64 -1.52 -6.89
C VAL A 88 11.10 -0.48 -7.90
N SER A 89 12.33 -0.67 -8.40
CA SER A 89 12.88 0.16 -9.45
C SER A 89 12.25 -0.20 -10.80
N LEU A 90 11.67 0.79 -11.48
CA LEU A 90 11.32 0.66 -12.90
C LEU A 90 12.52 1.01 -13.78
N GLY A 91 13.16 2.15 -13.55
CA GLY A 91 14.28 2.62 -14.36
C GLY A 91 14.27 4.14 -14.54
N LEU A 92 14.81 4.64 -15.66
CA LEU A 92 14.80 6.07 -15.98
C LEU A 92 13.78 6.38 -17.07
N ASP A 93 13.06 7.50 -16.94
CA ASP A 93 12.21 8.00 -18.02
C ASP A 93 13.04 8.61 -19.17
N VAL A 94 12.36 9.11 -20.21
CA VAL A 94 12.98 9.77 -21.37
C VAL A 94 13.75 11.05 -21.03
N SER A 95 13.53 11.62 -19.84
CA SER A 95 14.26 12.80 -19.33
C SER A 95 15.39 12.42 -18.37
N GLY A 96 15.63 11.12 -18.16
CA GLY A 96 16.65 10.61 -17.25
C GLY A 96 16.25 10.65 -15.77
N LYS A 97 14.97 10.88 -15.45
CA LYS A 97 14.48 10.91 -14.07
C LYS A 97 14.26 9.48 -13.55
N PRO A 98 14.70 9.15 -12.31
CA PRO A 98 14.43 7.86 -11.69
C PRO A 98 12.94 7.69 -11.43
N ILE A 99 12.39 6.60 -11.98
CA ILE A 99 11.03 6.14 -11.74
C ILE A 99 11.10 4.92 -10.81
N VAL A 100 10.61 5.12 -9.59
CA VAL A 100 10.41 4.10 -8.57
C VAL A 100 8.91 3.97 -8.35
N THR A 101 8.44 2.74 -8.20
CA THR A 101 7.03 2.47 -7.95
C THR A 101 6.87 1.46 -6.82
N GLU A 102 5.63 1.18 -6.43
CA GLU A 102 5.29 0.29 -5.34
C GLU A 102 4.28 -0.78 -5.79
N ILE A 103 4.62 -2.05 -5.57
CA ILE A 103 3.70 -3.16 -5.86
C ILE A 103 2.42 -3.05 -5.01
N GLY A 104 2.48 -2.53 -3.78
CA GLY A 104 1.29 -2.31 -2.93
C GLY A 104 0.25 -1.37 -3.56
N ARG A 105 0.70 -0.32 -4.26
CA ARG A 105 -0.18 0.63 -5.00
C ARG A 105 -0.64 0.06 -6.34
N MET A 106 0.13 -0.87 -6.89
CA MET A 106 -0.13 -1.64 -8.10
C MET A 106 -0.50 -3.07 -7.70
N PRO A 107 -1.63 -3.30 -7.00
CA PRO A 107 -1.83 -4.53 -6.23
C PRO A 107 -1.50 -5.79 -7.03
N HIS A 108 -1.72 -5.73 -8.34
CA HIS A 108 -1.15 -6.66 -9.31
C HIS A 108 -0.55 -5.91 -10.50
N VAL A 109 0.48 -6.49 -11.13
CA VAL A 109 1.10 -5.99 -12.35
C VAL A 109 1.22 -7.09 -13.39
N LEU A 110 0.92 -6.75 -14.64
CA LEU A 110 1.11 -7.60 -15.81
C LEU A 110 2.33 -7.12 -16.61
N ILE A 111 3.30 -8.01 -16.84
CA ILE A 111 4.54 -7.73 -17.59
C ILE A 111 4.57 -8.61 -18.84
N ALA A 112 4.70 -8.02 -20.03
CA ALA A 112 4.74 -8.81 -21.25
C ALA A 112 5.74 -8.26 -22.27
N GLY A 113 6.31 -9.14 -23.08
CA GLY A 113 7.25 -8.79 -24.14
C GLY A 113 7.98 -10.00 -24.70
N GLN A 114 8.53 -9.89 -25.90
CA GLN A 114 9.21 -11.00 -26.57
C GLN A 114 10.52 -11.38 -25.87
N THR A 115 11.07 -12.55 -26.18
CA THR A 115 12.38 -12.99 -25.67
C THR A 115 13.47 -11.95 -25.95
N GLY A 116 14.35 -11.70 -24.97
CA GLY A 116 15.45 -10.73 -25.09
C GLY A 116 15.03 -9.24 -25.01
N SER A 117 13.74 -8.95 -24.81
CA SER A 117 13.24 -7.58 -24.70
C SER A 117 13.57 -6.87 -23.38
N GLY A 118 13.86 -7.63 -22.31
CA GLY A 118 14.18 -7.10 -20.98
C GLY A 118 13.25 -7.58 -19.85
N LYS A 119 12.20 -8.35 -20.15
CA LYS A 119 11.23 -8.88 -19.17
C LYS A 119 11.89 -9.55 -17.96
N SER A 120 12.76 -10.53 -18.18
CA SER A 120 13.39 -11.30 -17.09
C SER A 120 14.28 -10.41 -16.21
N VAL A 121 15.03 -9.48 -16.82
CA VAL A 121 15.86 -8.51 -16.11
C VAL A 121 15.01 -7.57 -15.25
N CYS A 122 13.82 -7.19 -15.71
CA CYS A 122 12.87 -6.38 -14.94
C CYS A 122 12.34 -7.14 -13.71
N ILE A 123 11.93 -8.40 -13.87
CA ILE A 123 11.48 -9.25 -12.75
C ILE A 123 12.60 -9.41 -11.72
N ASN A 124 13.83 -9.69 -12.18
CA ASN A 124 15.00 -9.76 -11.31
C ASN A 124 15.30 -8.42 -10.62
N SER A 125 15.13 -7.29 -11.30
CA SER A 125 15.28 -5.96 -10.70
C SER A 125 14.24 -5.70 -9.62
N PHE A 126 13.00 -6.15 -9.80
CA PHE A 126 11.94 -6.04 -8.79
C PHE A 126 12.26 -6.89 -7.56
N LEU A 127 12.63 -8.16 -7.76
CA LEU A 127 13.06 -9.05 -6.69
C LEU A 127 14.23 -8.46 -5.92
N ALA A 128 15.29 -8.05 -6.61
CA ALA A 128 16.46 -7.45 -6.00
C ALA A 128 16.11 -6.17 -5.22
N SER A 129 15.28 -5.29 -5.79
CA SER A 129 14.84 -4.04 -5.12
C SER A 129 14.21 -4.31 -3.76
N ILE A 130 13.36 -5.35 -3.67
CA ILE A 130 12.71 -5.74 -2.41
C ILE A 130 13.71 -6.44 -1.49
N LEU A 131 14.51 -7.37 -2.00
CA LEU A 131 15.49 -8.13 -1.21
C LEU A 131 16.58 -7.24 -0.58
N PHE A 132 16.91 -6.11 -1.20
CA PHE A 132 17.82 -5.11 -0.62
C PHE A 132 17.21 -4.32 0.56
N ARG A 133 15.88 -4.32 0.70
CA ARG A 133 15.15 -3.39 1.59
C ARG A 133 14.25 -4.05 2.63
N ALA A 134 13.85 -5.30 2.39
CA ALA A 134 12.88 -6.04 3.19
C ALA A 134 13.50 -7.27 3.86
N THR A 135 13.12 -7.52 5.11
CA THR A 135 13.46 -8.76 5.81
C THR A 135 12.44 -9.87 5.50
N PRO A 136 12.77 -11.15 5.76
CA PRO A 136 11.83 -12.27 5.55
C PRO A 136 10.54 -12.19 6.39
N SER A 137 10.54 -11.43 7.49
CA SER A 137 9.32 -11.20 8.30
C SER A 137 8.45 -10.08 7.74
N GLU A 138 9.01 -9.21 6.90
CA GLU A 138 8.27 -8.11 6.24
C GLU A 138 7.69 -8.56 4.90
N VAL A 139 8.46 -9.30 4.10
CA VAL A 139 8.05 -9.75 2.76
C VAL A 139 8.42 -11.20 2.53
N LYS A 140 7.46 -11.95 1.96
CA LYS A 140 7.57 -13.33 1.57
C LYS A 140 7.24 -13.49 0.08
N PHE A 141 7.91 -14.45 -0.57
CA PHE A 141 7.78 -14.71 -2.00
C PHE A 141 7.27 -16.12 -2.28
N ILE A 142 6.44 -16.23 -3.31
CA ILE A 142 6.15 -17.46 -4.03
C ILE A 142 6.62 -17.25 -5.47
N LEU A 143 7.61 -18.01 -5.91
CA LEU A 143 8.22 -17.87 -7.23
C LEU A 143 7.81 -19.05 -8.11
N VAL A 144 7.38 -18.76 -9.33
CA VAL A 144 6.96 -19.74 -10.33
C VAL A 144 7.80 -19.55 -11.59
N ASP A 145 8.55 -20.59 -11.96
CA ASP A 145 9.44 -20.64 -13.11
C ASP A 145 9.31 -21.99 -13.83
N PRO A 146 8.32 -22.13 -14.73
CA PRO A 146 8.05 -23.39 -15.42
C PRO A 146 9.20 -23.79 -16.36
N LYS A 147 10.02 -22.82 -16.81
CA LYS A 147 11.14 -23.03 -17.74
C LYS A 147 12.45 -23.38 -17.02
N ARG A 148 12.54 -23.16 -15.71
CA ARG A 148 13.72 -23.39 -14.85
C ARG A 148 14.94 -22.54 -15.18
N VAL A 149 14.75 -21.41 -15.86
CA VAL A 149 15.86 -20.59 -16.36
C VAL A 149 16.12 -19.38 -15.47
N GLU A 150 15.07 -18.69 -15.02
CA GLU A 150 15.16 -17.31 -14.56
C GLU A 150 15.17 -17.18 -13.04
N LEU A 151 14.30 -17.93 -12.34
CA LEU A 151 14.06 -17.74 -10.91
C LEU A 151 14.62 -18.87 -10.04
N THR A 152 15.02 -20.00 -10.62
CA THR A 152 15.55 -21.15 -9.87
C THR A 152 16.78 -20.82 -9.03
N GLY A 153 17.58 -19.82 -9.43
CA GLY A 153 18.74 -19.32 -8.68
C GLY A 153 18.40 -18.79 -7.28
N TYR A 154 17.16 -18.33 -7.05
CA TYR A 154 16.71 -17.79 -5.76
C TYR A 154 16.39 -18.88 -4.73
N ASN A 155 16.37 -20.16 -5.11
CA ASN A 155 16.11 -21.26 -4.15
C ASN A 155 17.03 -21.17 -2.93
N GLY A 156 16.46 -21.24 -1.73
CA GLY A 156 17.19 -21.13 -0.47
C GLY A 156 17.24 -19.72 0.13
N VAL A 157 16.75 -18.69 -0.55
CA VAL A 157 16.60 -17.35 0.03
C VAL A 157 15.52 -17.40 1.15
N PRO A 158 15.77 -16.80 2.33
CA PRO A 158 14.89 -16.93 3.50
C PRO A 158 13.49 -16.32 3.32
N HIS A 159 13.31 -15.45 2.33
CA HIS A 159 12.03 -14.86 1.94
C HIS A 159 11.08 -15.84 1.24
N LEU A 160 11.56 -16.99 0.77
CA LEU A 160 10.71 -17.96 0.06
C LEU A 160 9.74 -18.68 1.02
N LEU A 161 8.48 -18.81 0.61
CA LEU A 161 7.46 -19.64 1.27
C LEU A 161 7.47 -21.09 0.79
N SER A 162 7.98 -21.34 -0.41
CA SER A 162 8.19 -22.66 -0.97
C SER A 162 9.47 -22.64 -1.81
N PRO A 163 10.05 -23.80 -2.14
CA PRO A 163 10.96 -23.89 -3.28
C PRO A 163 10.32 -23.28 -4.54
N VAL A 164 11.15 -22.79 -5.44
CA VAL A 164 10.69 -22.24 -6.73
C VAL A 164 9.86 -23.31 -7.44
N ILE A 165 8.62 -22.95 -7.77
CA ILE A 165 7.64 -23.87 -8.33
C ILE A 165 7.87 -23.99 -9.83
N VAL A 166 8.06 -25.22 -10.29
CA VAL A 166 8.33 -25.53 -11.70
C VAL A 166 7.17 -26.28 -12.36
N ASP A 167 6.39 -27.02 -11.57
CA ASP A 167 5.32 -27.89 -12.06
C ASP A 167 3.98 -27.13 -12.09
N PRO A 168 3.25 -27.07 -13.22
CA PRO A 168 1.99 -26.33 -13.33
C PRO A 168 0.93 -26.74 -12.30
N GLU A 169 0.85 -28.03 -11.94
CA GLU A 169 -0.08 -28.53 -10.91
C GLU A 169 0.18 -27.92 -9.52
N ARG A 170 1.45 -27.71 -9.18
CA ARG A 170 1.85 -27.07 -7.92
C ARG A 170 1.57 -25.58 -7.93
N VAL A 171 1.56 -24.93 -9.11
CA VAL A 171 1.15 -23.53 -9.24
C VAL A 171 -0.32 -23.36 -8.90
N ILE A 172 -1.19 -24.27 -9.36
CA ILE A 172 -2.60 -24.27 -8.98
C ILE A 172 -2.76 -24.43 -7.47
N SER A 173 -1.98 -25.33 -6.86
CA SER A 173 -1.97 -25.53 -5.41
C SER A 173 -1.58 -24.24 -4.67
N ALA A 174 -0.57 -23.51 -5.17
CA ALA A 174 -0.15 -22.23 -4.61
C ALA A 174 -1.21 -21.13 -4.76
N LEU A 175 -1.89 -21.07 -5.89
CA LEU A 175 -3.02 -20.15 -6.11
C LEU A 175 -4.16 -20.42 -5.12
N ARG A 176 -4.51 -21.70 -4.89
CA ARG A 176 -5.52 -22.09 -3.89
C ARG A 176 -5.08 -21.74 -2.47
N TRP A 177 -3.81 -21.98 -2.14
CA TRP A 177 -3.26 -21.60 -0.85
C TRP A 177 -3.32 -20.09 -0.62
N ILE A 178 -2.98 -19.29 -1.65
CA ILE A 178 -3.10 -17.84 -1.59
C ILE A 178 -4.54 -17.40 -1.32
N LEU A 179 -5.53 -18.01 -1.97
CA LEU A 179 -6.95 -17.73 -1.71
C LEU A 179 -7.34 -18.06 -0.27
N SER A 180 -6.90 -19.20 0.26
CA SER A 180 -7.14 -19.59 1.65
C SER A 180 -6.47 -18.64 2.66
N GLU A 181 -5.21 -18.25 2.39
CA GLU A 181 -4.47 -17.28 3.20
C GLU A 181 -5.12 -15.90 3.17
N MET A 182 -5.62 -15.47 2.01
CA MET A 182 -6.40 -14.24 1.86
C MET A 182 -7.66 -14.28 2.74
N ASP A 183 -8.43 -15.37 2.68
CA ASP A 183 -9.65 -15.55 3.50
C ASP A 183 -9.30 -15.59 5.01
N ARG A 184 -8.16 -16.21 5.38
CA ARG A 184 -7.65 -16.21 6.77
C ARG A 184 -7.32 -14.79 7.25
N ARG A 185 -6.60 -14.01 6.44
CA ARG A 185 -6.24 -12.61 6.77
C ARG A 185 -7.47 -11.74 6.95
N TYR A 186 -8.48 -11.88 6.09
CA TYR A 186 -9.74 -11.16 6.27
C TYR A 186 -10.42 -11.44 7.61
N LYS A 187 -10.48 -12.71 8.02
CA LYS A 187 -11.02 -13.09 9.33
C LYS A 187 -10.22 -12.48 10.48
N LEU A 188 -8.88 -12.50 10.39
CA LEU A 188 -8.00 -11.89 11.38
C LEU A 188 -8.20 -10.37 11.47
N PHE A 189 -8.29 -9.70 10.33
CA PHE A 189 -8.50 -8.26 10.29
C PHE A 189 -9.86 -7.87 10.88
N ALA A 190 -10.91 -8.61 10.53
CA ALA A 190 -12.24 -8.40 11.09
C ALA A 190 -12.26 -8.59 12.61
N GLN A 191 -11.59 -9.61 13.14
CA GLN A 191 -11.47 -9.87 14.58
C GLN A 191 -10.66 -8.78 15.30
N ALA A 192 -9.60 -8.27 14.68
CA ALA A 192 -8.77 -7.20 15.23
C ALA A 192 -9.35 -5.79 15.02
N GLY A 193 -10.42 -5.63 14.23
CA GLY A 193 -10.95 -4.32 13.83
C GLY A 193 -10.07 -3.56 12.83
N ALA A 194 -9.14 -4.24 12.16
CA ALA A 194 -8.27 -3.66 11.15
C ALA A 194 -8.93 -3.67 9.76
N ARG A 195 -8.65 -2.66 8.93
CA ARG A 195 -9.18 -2.57 7.55
C ARG A 195 -8.26 -3.21 6.50
N ASN A 196 -6.97 -3.27 6.79
CA ASN A 196 -5.92 -3.73 5.89
C ASN A 196 -4.73 -4.26 6.70
N ILE A 197 -3.76 -4.83 5.99
CA ILE A 197 -2.54 -5.38 6.58
C ILE A 197 -1.73 -4.34 7.36
N ASP A 198 -1.63 -3.09 6.88
CA ASP A 198 -0.90 -2.04 7.59
C ASP A 198 -1.52 -1.75 8.95
N GLY A 199 -2.83 -1.52 8.97
CA GLY A 199 -3.56 -1.29 10.22
C GLY A 199 -3.52 -2.49 11.16
N TYR A 200 -3.53 -3.72 10.61
CA TYR A 200 -3.34 -4.92 11.42
C TYR A 200 -1.93 -4.99 12.02
N ASN A 201 -0.90 -4.75 11.23
CA ASN A 201 0.50 -4.82 11.66
C ASN A 201 0.84 -3.75 12.69
N GLU A 202 0.31 -2.53 12.55
CA GLU A 202 0.45 -1.45 13.54
C GLU A 202 -0.15 -1.84 14.91
N MET A 203 -1.28 -2.57 14.92
CA MET A 203 -1.94 -3.03 16.15
C MET A 203 -1.28 -4.27 16.75
N SER A 204 -0.82 -5.21 15.91
CA SER A 204 -0.34 -6.52 16.33
C SER A 204 1.11 -6.55 16.79
N GLY A 205 1.93 -5.56 16.45
CA GLY A 205 3.34 -5.44 16.87
C GLY A 205 4.17 -6.70 16.55
N PHE A 206 4.25 -7.63 17.50
CA PHE A 206 5.02 -8.88 17.39
C PHE A 206 4.37 -9.97 16.52
N GLN A 207 3.11 -9.83 16.11
CA GLN A 207 2.42 -10.74 15.19
C GLN A 207 2.17 -10.11 13.81
N ALA A 208 3.05 -9.20 13.37
CA ALA A 208 2.95 -8.61 12.05
C ALA A 208 2.97 -9.70 10.96
N LEU A 209 2.02 -9.60 10.04
CA LEU A 209 1.94 -10.48 8.89
C LEU A 209 2.84 -9.95 7.77
N PRO A 210 3.62 -10.82 7.12
CA PRO A 210 4.43 -10.41 5.97
C PRO A 210 3.52 -10.12 4.78
N TYR A 211 3.95 -9.20 3.94
CA TYR A 211 3.45 -9.09 2.57
C TYR A 211 3.81 -10.37 1.80
N ILE A 212 2.92 -10.83 0.93
CA ILE A 212 3.17 -11.98 0.05
C ILE A 212 3.17 -11.49 -1.39
N VAL A 213 4.26 -11.74 -2.11
CA VAL A 213 4.34 -11.45 -3.54
C VAL A 213 4.46 -12.76 -4.31
N LEU A 214 3.45 -13.06 -5.12
CA LEU A 214 3.47 -14.14 -6.09
C LEU A 214 4.09 -13.61 -7.40
N LEU A 215 5.17 -14.25 -7.87
CA LEU A 215 5.78 -13.94 -9.15
C LEU A 215 5.67 -15.14 -10.08
N ILE A 216 5.05 -14.95 -11.23
CA ILE A 216 4.95 -15.94 -12.30
C ILE A 216 5.73 -15.44 -13.50
N ASP A 217 6.84 -16.10 -13.85
CA ASP A 217 7.68 -15.68 -14.98
C ASP A 217 7.01 -15.90 -16.34
N GLU A 218 6.30 -17.01 -16.52
CA GLU A 218 5.59 -17.34 -17.76
C GLU A 218 4.19 -17.86 -17.45
N LEU A 219 3.21 -16.93 -17.49
CA LEU A 219 1.80 -17.23 -17.27
C LEU A 219 1.24 -18.16 -18.36
N ALA A 220 1.73 -18.04 -19.60
CA ALA A 220 1.22 -18.82 -20.73
C ALA A 220 1.35 -20.34 -20.49
N ASP A 221 2.45 -20.79 -19.90
CA ASP A 221 2.69 -22.21 -19.63
C ASP A 221 1.71 -22.77 -18.58
N ILE A 222 1.24 -21.92 -17.67
CA ILE A 222 0.26 -22.28 -16.64
C ILE A 222 -1.17 -22.25 -17.21
N MET A 223 -1.48 -21.24 -18.02
CA MET A 223 -2.76 -21.11 -18.72
C MET A 223 -3.01 -22.27 -19.68
N LEU A 224 -1.98 -22.80 -20.35
CA LEU A 224 -2.11 -23.97 -21.23
C LEU A 224 -2.49 -25.25 -20.49
N PHE A 225 -2.18 -25.35 -19.19
CA PHE A 225 -2.46 -26.53 -18.38
C PHE A 225 -3.89 -26.53 -17.83
N SER A 226 -4.34 -25.42 -17.24
CA SER A 226 -5.70 -25.31 -16.68
C SER A 226 -6.21 -23.86 -16.77
N PRO A 227 -6.66 -23.41 -17.97
CA PRO A 227 -6.97 -22.00 -18.21
C PRO A 227 -8.05 -21.46 -17.27
N VAL A 228 -9.16 -22.20 -17.14
CA VAL A 228 -10.33 -21.78 -16.34
C VAL A 228 -9.98 -21.62 -14.87
N GLU A 229 -9.31 -22.61 -14.27
CA GLU A 229 -9.00 -22.57 -12.84
C GLU A 229 -7.96 -21.48 -12.51
N VAL A 230 -6.98 -21.28 -13.41
CA VAL A 230 -5.94 -20.25 -13.25
C VAL A 230 -6.54 -18.86 -13.40
N GLU A 231 -7.38 -18.63 -14.42
CA GLU A 231 -8.07 -17.36 -14.65
C GLU A 231 -9.01 -17.01 -13.48
N ASP A 232 -9.80 -17.96 -13.00
CA ASP A 232 -10.70 -17.76 -11.85
C ASP A 232 -9.92 -17.38 -10.59
N ALA A 233 -8.81 -18.09 -10.31
CA ALA A 233 -7.98 -17.81 -9.15
C ALA A 233 -7.30 -16.45 -9.24
N ILE A 234 -6.68 -16.13 -10.38
CA ILE A 234 -6.04 -14.82 -10.63
C ILE A 234 -7.07 -13.70 -10.48
N THR A 235 -8.25 -13.86 -11.06
CA THR A 235 -9.33 -12.86 -10.99
C THR A 235 -9.78 -12.63 -9.56
N ARG A 236 -10.04 -13.71 -8.80
CA ARG A 236 -10.47 -13.60 -7.40
C ARG A 236 -9.40 -12.99 -6.50
N ILE A 237 -8.13 -13.37 -6.69
CA ILE A 237 -7.01 -12.73 -5.97
C ILE A 237 -6.97 -11.25 -6.32
N ALA A 238 -7.00 -10.91 -7.61
CA ALA A 238 -6.89 -9.52 -8.06
C ALA A 238 -7.99 -8.60 -7.52
N GLN A 239 -9.20 -9.13 -7.35
CA GLN A 239 -10.33 -8.39 -6.80
C GLN A 239 -10.25 -8.17 -5.28
N MET A 240 -9.70 -9.14 -4.55
CA MET A 240 -9.86 -9.20 -3.10
C MET A 240 -8.56 -9.01 -2.31
N SER A 241 -7.38 -9.09 -2.92
CA SER A 241 -6.13 -9.23 -2.15
C SER A 241 -5.44 -7.91 -1.77
N ARG A 242 -5.88 -6.77 -2.32
CA ARG A 242 -5.27 -5.45 -2.05
C ARG A 242 -5.17 -5.13 -0.57
N ALA A 243 -6.21 -5.42 0.22
CA ALA A 243 -6.23 -5.14 1.65
C ALA A 243 -5.42 -6.18 2.46
N THR A 244 -5.25 -7.39 1.94
CA THR A 244 -4.59 -8.51 2.63
C THR A 244 -3.08 -8.51 2.51
N GLY A 245 -2.50 -7.58 1.75
CA GLY A 245 -1.05 -7.49 1.52
C GLY A 245 -0.53 -8.64 0.67
N ILE A 246 -1.37 -9.19 -0.21
CA ILE A 246 -0.99 -10.20 -1.18
C ILE A 246 -1.02 -9.57 -2.57
N HIS A 247 0.07 -9.73 -3.31
CA HIS A 247 0.30 -9.09 -4.59
C HIS A 247 0.76 -10.08 -5.65
N MET A 248 0.49 -9.78 -6.92
CA MET A 248 0.91 -10.63 -8.05
C MET A 248 1.71 -9.85 -9.08
N VAL A 249 2.82 -10.44 -9.50
CA VAL A 249 3.59 -10.04 -10.69
C VAL A 249 3.44 -11.16 -11.70
N LEU A 250 2.60 -10.94 -12.70
CA LEU A 250 2.33 -11.91 -13.75
C LEU A 250 3.11 -11.52 -14.99
N ALA A 251 3.95 -12.41 -15.49
CA ALA A 251 4.75 -12.15 -16.67
C ALA A 251 4.49 -13.17 -17.78
N THR A 252 4.63 -12.75 -19.03
CA THR A 252 4.55 -13.67 -20.17
C THR A 252 5.35 -13.20 -21.38
N GLN A 253 5.87 -14.15 -22.16
CA GLN A 253 6.47 -13.88 -23.47
C GLN A 253 5.47 -14.00 -24.63
N ARG A 254 4.27 -14.50 -24.36
CA ARG A 254 3.22 -14.75 -25.34
C ARG A 254 2.02 -13.81 -25.09
N PRO A 255 2.08 -12.56 -25.56
CA PRO A 255 1.01 -11.60 -25.39
C PRO A 255 -0.17 -11.88 -26.33
N SER A 256 -0.82 -13.04 -26.16
CA SER A 256 -2.05 -13.41 -26.89
C SER A 256 -3.29 -13.20 -26.02
N VAL A 257 -4.46 -13.09 -26.67
CA VAL A 257 -5.76 -12.92 -25.99
C VAL A 257 -6.11 -14.14 -25.12
N ASP A 258 -5.61 -15.33 -25.48
CA ASP A 258 -5.84 -16.56 -24.72
C ASP A 258 -5.05 -16.62 -23.41
N VAL A 259 -3.94 -15.88 -23.33
CA VAL A 259 -3.10 -15.79 -22.13
C VAL A 259 -3.45 -14.55 -21.31
N ILE A 260 -3.59 -13.41 -21.98
CA ILE A 260 -3.95 -12.11 -21.39
C ILE A 260 -5.42 -11.85 -21.73
N THR A 261 -6.29 -12.55 -21.02
CA THR A 261 -7.73 -12.48 -21.25
C THR A 261 -8.33 -11.15 -20.82
N GLY A 262 -9.56 -10.87 -21.26
CA GLY A 262 -10.31 -9.69 -20.83
C GLY A 262 -10.52 -9.61 -19.31
N LEU A 263 -10.75 -10.75 -18.65
CA LEU A 263 -10.95 -10.80 -17.20
C LEU A 263 -9.66 -10.46 -16.44
N ILE A 264 -8.51 -10.99 -16.88
CA ILE A 264 -7.22 -10.65 -16.30
C ILE A 264 -6.95 -9.14 -16.45
N LYS A 265 -7.16 -8.59 -17.65
CA LYS A 265 -6.96 -7.15 -17.91
C LYS A 265 -7.89 -6.24 -17.13
N ALA A 266 -9.13 -6.67 -16.90
CA ALA A 266 -10.10 -5.90 -16.13
C ALA A 266 -9.71 -5.75 -14.65
N ASN A 267 -8.99 -6.73 -14.10
CA ASN A 267 -8.62 -6.75 -12.67
C ASN A 267 -7.15 -6.40 -12.41
N ILE A 268 -6.30 -6.36 -13.44
CA ILE A 268 -4.88 -6.00 -13.35
C ILE A 268 -4.62 -4.73 -14.19
N PRO A 269 -4.90 -3.53 -13.65
CA PRO A 269 -4.80 -2.28 -14.41
C PRO A 269 -3.35 -1.88 -14.72
N CYS A 270 -2.40 -2.20 -13.84
CA CYS A 270 -0.99 -1.88 -14.01
C CYS A 270 -0.34 -2.81 -15.05
N ARG A 271 0.24 -2.23 -16.11
CA ARG A 271 0.83 -2.98 -17.23
C ARG A 271 2.23 -2.47 -17.54
N ILE A 272 3.13 -3.39 -17.87
CA ILE A 272 4.46 -3.11 -18.38
C ILE A 272 4.61 -3.90 -19.68
N ALA A 273 4.75 -3.20 -20.80
CA ALA A 273 5.04 -3.81 -22.08
C ALA A 273 6.49 -3.53 -22.47
N PHE A 274 7.27 -4.58 -22.61
CA PHE A 274 8.55 -4.53 -23.31
C PHE A 274 8.34 -4.66 -24.82
N ALA A 275 9.42 -4.59 -25.59
CA ALA A 275 9.36 -4.76 -27.04
C ALA A 275 8.61 -6.04 -27.45
N VAL A 276 7.68 -5.88 -28.40
CA VAL A 276 6.88 -6.94 -29.00
C VAL A 276 7.01 -6.95 -30.52
N SER A 277 6.62 -8.04 -31.16
CA SER A 277 6.81 -8.21 -32.61
C SER A 277 5.76 -7.47 -33.44
N SER A 278 4.57 -7.19 -32.90
CA SER A 278 3.46 -6.60 -33.65
C SER A 278 2.64 -5.58 -32.87
N GLN A 279 1.91 -4.72 -33.61
CA GLN A 279 0.92 -3.82 -33.03
C GLN A 279 -0.25 -4.56 -32.36
N VAL A 280 -0.57 -5.77 -32.83
CA VAL A 280 -1.63 -6.60 -32.24
C VAL A 280 -1.22 -6.98 -30.82
N ASP A 281 0.02 -7.46 -30.65
CA ASP A 281 0.58 -7.80 -29.34
C ASP A 281 0.62 -6.59 -28.40
N SER A 282 1.00 -5.41 -28.91
CA SER A 282 0.97 -4.17 -28.13
C SER A 282 -0.45 -3.88 -27.61
N ARG A 283 -1.48 -4.03 -28.46
CA ARG A 283 -2.88 -3.82 -28.05
C ARG A 283 -3.38 -4.88 -27.09
N VAL A 284 -2.91 -6.13 -27.21
CA VAL A 284 -3.26 -7.17 -26.22
C VAL A 284 -2.80 -6.74 -24.83
N ILE A 285 -1.58 -6.21 -24.70
CA ILE A 285 -1.01 -5.82 -23.40
C ILE A 285 -1.58 -4.48 -22.92
N LEU A 286 -1.43 -3.40 -23.71
CA LEU A 286 -1.65 -2.01 -23.30
C LEU A 286 -3.00 -1.42 -23.73
N ASP A 287 -3.81 -2.17 -24.48
CA ASP A 287 -5.01 -1.66 -25.16
C ASP A 287 -4.73 -0.52 -26.16
N THR A 288 -3.45 -0.25 -26.44
CA THR A 288 -2.96 0.73 -27.42
C THR A 288 -1.71 0.22 -28.13
N GLN A 289 -1.36 0.88 -29.23
CA GLN A 289 -0.14 0.61 -29.98
C GLN A 289 1.07 1.36 -29.39
N GLY A 290 2.27 0.89 -29.68
CA GLY A 290 3.52 1.56 -29.35
C GLY A 290 4.62 0.63 -28.81
N ALA A 291 4.26 -0.51 -28.23
CA ALA A 291 5.25 -1.45 -27.69
C ALA A 291 6.06 -2.13 -28.82
N GLU A 292 5.50 -2.24 -30.02
CA GLU A 292 6.21 -2.75 -31.21
C GLU A 292 7.32 -1.83 -31.72
N LYS A 293 7.39 -0.60 -31.20
CA LYS A 293 8.40 0.42 -31.55
C LYS A 293 9.51 0.54 -30.52
N LEU A 294 9.45 -0.26 -29.45
CA LEU A 294 10.48 -0.28 -28.42
C LEU A 294 11.75 -0.95 -28.94
N LEU A 295 12.89 -0.54 -28.40
CA LEU A 295 14.22 -0.93 -28.87
C LEU A 295 14.69 -2.28 -28.30
N GLY A 296 13.92 -2.85 -27.37
CA GLY A 296 14.33 -4.02 -26.57
C GLY A 296 15.36 -3.65 -25.51
N ARG A 297 16.09 -4.64 -24.98
CA ARG A 297 17.16 -4.45 -23.98
C ARG A 297 16.76 -3.58 -22.78
N GLY A 298 15.53 -3.76 -22.29
CA GLY A 298 15.00 -3.04 -21.12
C GLY A 298 14.13 -1.83 -21.46
N ASP A 299 14.04 -1.41 -22.72
CA ASP A 299 13.12 -0.35 -23.13
C ASP A 299 11.66 -0.84 -23.03
N MET A 300 10.85 -0.10 -22.28
CA MET A 300 9.48 -0.48 -21.95
C MET A 300 8.49 0.69 -21.96
N LEU A 301 7.22 0.36 -22.17
CA LEU A 301 6.07 1.21 -21.91
C LEU A 301 5.42 0.76 -20.60
N TYR A 302 5.32 1.68 -19.66
CA TYR A 302 4.74 1.46 -18.35
C TYR A 302 3.42 2.23 -18.24
N LEU A 303 2.33 1.51 -17.97
CA LEU A 303 1.00 2.05 -17.73
C LEU A 303 0.64 1.90 -16.23
N PRO A 304 0.74 2.99 -15.45
CA PRO A 304 0.24 3.02 -14.08
C PRO A 304 -1.29 2.84 -14.04
N PRO A 305 -1.85 2.38 -12.90
CA PRO A 305 -3.30 2.31 -12.72
C PRO A 305 -4.00 3.68 -12.75
N GLU A 306 -3.28 4.76 -12.45
CA GLU A 306 -3.82 6.13 -12.33
C GLU A 306 -3.77 6.93 -13.65
N GLN A 307 -3.10 6.40 -14.69
CA GLN A 307 -2.90 7.13 -15.95
C GLN A 307 -3.56 6.40 -17.12
N ALA A 308 -4.07 7.19 -18.07
CA ALA A 308 -4.69 6.66 -19.29
C ALA A 308 -3.67 6.33 -20.39
N LYS A 309 -2.46 6.90 -20.33
CA LYS A 309 -1.42 6.73 -21.35
C LYS A 309 -0.16 6.14 -20.73
N PRO A 310 0.54 5.24 -21.44
CA PRO A 310 1.79 4.67 -20.96
C PRO A 310 2.92 5.68 -21.07
N VAL A 311 3.85 5.62 -20.12
CA VAL A 311 5.10 6.37 -20.11
C VAL A 311 6.24 5.46 -20.54
N ARG A 312 7.16 5.97 -21.36
CA ARG A 312 8.34 5.22 -21.79
C ARG A 312 9.43 5.27 -20.72
N ILE A 313 9.99 4.11 -20.40
CA ILE A 313 11.02 3.93 -19.38
C ILE A 313 12.11 3.02 -19.93
N GLN A 314 13.37 3.39 -19.70
CA GLN A 314 14.48 2.47 -19.84
C GLN A 314 14.67 1.71 -18.53
N GLY A 315 14.40 0.41 -18.57
CA GLY A 315 14.43 -0.50 -17.45
C GLY A 315 15.77 -0.54 -16.73
N SER A 316 15.72 -0.71 -15.40
CA SER A 316 16.94 -0.99 -14.62
C SER A 316 17.55 -2.33 -15.00
N PHE A 317 18.86 -2.39 -14.96
CA PHE A 317 19.68 -3.53 -15.31
C PHE A 317 20.40 -4.07 -14.09
N ILE A 318 20.29 -5.38 -13.88
CA ILE A 318 21.07 -6.15 -12.91
C ILE A 318 21.65 -7.35 -13.64
N SER A 319 22.92 -7.62 -13.40
CA SER A 319 23.62 -8.77 -13.99
C SER A 319 23.44 -10.04 -13.16
N ASP A 320 23.57 -11.21 -13.79
CA ASP A 320 23.53 -12.51 -13.08
C ASP A 320 24.59 -12.61 -11.98
N LYS A 321 25.75 -11.97 -12.18
CA LYS A 321 26.81 -11.90 -11.18
C LYS A 321 26.33 -11.18 -9.92
N GLU A 322 25.62 -10.07 -10.07
CA GLU A 322 25.07 -9.29 -8.96
C GLU A 322 23.92 -10.04 -8.27
N ILE A 323 23.05 -10.71 -9.05
CA ILE A 323 21.98 -11.57 -8.51
C ILE A 323 22.59 -12.68 -7.64
N ASN A 324 23.57 -13.41 -8.17
CA ASN A 324 24.23 -14.50 -7.46
C ASN A 324 24.94 -14.02 -6.19
N ALA A 325 25.56 -12.84 -6.23
CA ALA A 325 26.17 -12.24 -5.05
C ALA A 325 25.12 -11.89 -3.98
N LEU A 326 23.99 -11.29 -4.38
CA LEU A 326 22.88 -10.97 -3.46
C LEU A 326 22.28 -12.24 -2.84
N VAL A 327 21.98 -13.24 -3.65
CA VAL A 327 21.43 -14.53 -3.18
C VAL A 327 22.40 -15.22 -2.21
N SER A 328 23.69 -15.25 -2.55
CA SER A 328 24.72 -15.85 -1.69
C SER A 328 24.85 -15.11 -0.37
N PHE A 329 24.82 -13.78 -0.40
CA PHE A 329 24.84 -12.95 0.80
C PHE A 329 23.65 -13.30 1.72
N LEU A 330 22.43 -13.36 1.19
CA LEU A 330 21.23 -13.67 1.97
C LEU A 330 21.25 -15.08 2.57
N LYS A 331 21.71 -16.09 1.80
CA LYS A 331 21.86 -17.46 2.28
C LYS A 331 22.85 -17.58 3.43
N ASN A 332 23.92 -16.77 3.39
CA ASN A 332 24.99 -16.80 4.38
C ASN A 332 24.68 -16.00 5.66
N GLN A 333 23.51 -15.36 5.78
CA GLN A 333 23.09 -14.65 7.01
C GLN A 333 22.66 -15.60 8.14
N GLY A 334 22.65 -16.92 7.92
CA GLY A 334 22.29 -17.91 8.94
C GLY A 334 20.78 -18.08 9.15
N VAL A 335 19.94 -17.42 8.35
CA VAL A 335 18.49 -17.59 8.36
C VAL A 335 18.10 -18.59 7.29
N THR A 336 17.57 -19.75 7.70
CA THR A 336 17.06 -20.76 6.77
C THR A 336 15.64 -20.43 6.33
N PRO A 337 15.26 -20.74 5.08
CA PRO A 337 13.89 -20.56 4.64
C PRO A 337 12.96 -21.52 5.38
N GLN A 338 11.87 -20.97 5.90
CA GLN A 338 10.78 -21.74 6.49
C GLN A 338 9.73 -22.00 5.42
N TYR A 339 9.85 -23.14 4.74
CA TYR A 339 8.89 -23.53 3.72
C TYR A 339 7.58 -24.00 4.34
N THR A 340 6.48 -23.58 3.73
CA THR A 340 5.12 -24.01 4.04
C THR A 340 4.71 -25.04 3.00
N GLU A 341 4.71 -26.32 3.37
CA GLU A 341 4.46 -27.41 2.41
C GLU A 341 3.10 -27.28 1.71
N GLU A 342 2.07 -26.82 2.45
CA GLU A 342 0.71 -26.61 1.97
C GLU A 342 0.62 -25.70 0.72
N VAL A 343 1.58 -24.79 0.55
CA VAL A 343 1.66 -23.93 -0.65
C VAL A 343 1.74 -24.77 -1.92
N THR A 344 2.38 -25.93 -1.88
CA THR A 344 2.59 -26.78 -3.07
C THR A 344 1.71 -28.02 -3.12
N THR A 345 1.03 -28.35 -2.02
CA THR A 345 0.27 -29.61 -1.86
C THR A 345 -1.23 -29.40 -1.68
N MET A 346 -1.71 -28.15 -1.61
CA MET A 346 -3.14 -27.87 -1.48
C MET A 346 -3.95 -28.41 -2.67
N THR A 347 -4.62 -29.52 -2.41
CA THR A 347 -5.64 -30.09 -3.29
C THR A 347 -6.89 -29.21 -3.28
N LYS A 348 -7.75 -29.40 -4.28
CA LYS A 348 -8.98 -28.63 -4.43
C LYS A 348 -9.82 -28.82 -3.17
N SER A 349 -10.04 -27.75 -2.41
CA SER A 349 -11.04 -27.74 -1.34
C SER A 349 -12.41 -27.68 -2.01
N GLY A 350 -12.86 -28.83 -2.47
CA GLY A 350 -14.14 -29.04 -3.13
C GLY A 350 -14.28 -30.52 -3.32
N LEU A 351 -15.35 -31.09 -2.73
CA LEU A 351 -16.00 -32.33 -3.11
C LEU A 351 -15.30 -32.98 -4.30
N ALA A 352 -14.45 -33.97 -4.03
CA ALA A 352 -13.98 -34.83 -5.09
C ALA A 352 -15.24 -35.27 -5.86
N PRO A 353 -15.29 -35.16 -7.20
CA PRO A 353 -16.29 -35.88 -7.95
C PRO A 353 -15.92 -37.36 -7.75
N VAL A 354 -16.49 -37.95 -6.71
CA VAL A 354 -16.57 -39.40 -6.60
C VAL A 354 -17.37 -39.81 -7.82
N ALA A 355 -16.68 -40.42 -8.78
CA ALA A 355 -17.34 -41.13 -9.86
C ALA A 355 -18.35 -42.09 -9.21
N GLY A 356 -19.65 -41.77 -9.33
CA GLY A 356 -20.75 -42.63 -8.87
C GLY A 356 -21.71 -42.09 -7.80
N LEU A 357 -21.71 -40.80 -7.42
CA LEU A 357 -22.75 -40.28 -6.51
C LEU A 357 -23.99 -39.78 -7.26
N ALA A 358 -25.04 -40.59 -7.19
CA ALA A 358 -26.43 -40.23 -7.43
C ALA A 358 -26.83 -38.94 -6.67
N GLU A 359 -27.86 -38.25 -7.15
CA GLU A 359 -28.47 -37.07 -6.52
C GLU A 359 -28.38 -37.09 -4.98
N VAL A 360 -27.84 -36.01 -4.41
CA VAL A 360 -27.78 -35.82 -2.96
C VAL A 360 -29.19 -35.89 -2.39
N ASP A 361 -29.41 -36.71 -1.36
CA ASP A 361 -30.76 -36.94 -0.85
C ASP A 361 -31.34 -35.62 -0.29
N PRO A 362 -32.61 -35.27 -0.58
CA PRO A 362 -33.23 -34.03 -0.10
C PRO A 362 -33.17 -33.82 1.43
N LEU A 363 -33.05 -34.91 2.21
CA LEU A 363 -32.97 -34.87 3.67
C LEU A 363 -31.53 -34.78 4.21
N PHE A 364 -30.52 -34.67 3.34
CA PHE A 364 -29.11 -34.63 3.70
C PHE A 364 -28.80 -33.50 4.69
N ALA A 365 -29.26 -32.27 4.42
CA ALA A 365 -29.06 -31.13 5.32
C ALA A 365 -29.72 -31.33 6.71
N GLY A 366 -30.85 -32.04 6.74
CA GLY A 366 -31.50 -32.44 8.00
C GLY A 366 -30.66 -33.49 8.75
N ALA A 367 -30.10 -34.45 8.03
CA ALA A 367 -29.24 -35.49 8.59
C ALA A 367 -27.95 -34.92 9.18
N VAL A 368 -27.30 -33.95 8.52
CA VAL A 368 -26.13 -33.25 9.07
C VAL A 368 -26.48 -32.62 10.43
N ARG A 369 -27.62 -31.93 10.52
CA ARG A 369 -28.04 -31.27 11.77
C ARG A 369 -28.25 -32.27 12.90
N GLU A 370 -28.92 -33.39 12.63
CA GLU A 370 -29.14 -34.44 13.61
C GLU A 370 -27.81 -35.10 14.03
N VAL A 371 -26.92 -35.40 13.08
CA VAL A 371 -25.62 -36.01 13.39
C VAL A 371 -24.74 -35.08 14.23
N CYS A 372 -24.69 -33.79 13.91
CA CYS A 372 -23.98 -32.79 14.71
C CYS A 372 -24.60 -32.59 16.10
N GLN A 373 -25.93 -32.70 16.24
CA GLN A 373 -26.61 -32.52 17.52
C GLN A 373 -26.38 -33.69 18.48
N TYR A 374 -26.34 -34.92 17.97
CA TYR A 374 -26.20 -36.13 18.79
C TYR A 374 -24.78 -36.68 18.83
N ASP A 375 -23.85 -36.03 18.13
CA ASP A 375 -22.42 -36.37 18.02
C ASP A 375 -22.19 -37.86 17.67
N ARG A 376 -23.10 -38.42 16.86
CA ARG A 376 -23.05 -39.80 16.37
C ARG A 376 -23.85 -39.93 15.08
N ALA A 377 -23.37 -40.76 14.16
CA ALA A 377 -24.09 -41.13 12.95
C ALA A 377 -24.38 -42.63 12.96
N SER A 378 -25.66 -43.01 12.88
CA SER A 378 -26.07 -44.40 12.69
C SER A 378 -27.36 -44.47 11.90
N ALA A 379 -27.54 -45.54 11.11
CA ALA A 379 -28.74 -45.68 10.27
C ALA A 379 -30.00 -45.63 11.15
N SER A 380 -29.95 -46.28 12.30
CA SER A 380 -31.03 -46.28 13.31
C SER A 380 -31.30 -44.92 13.96
N LEU A 381 -30.34 -44.00 14.01
CA LEU A 381 -30.55 -42.62 14.47
C LEU A 381 -31.35 -41.84 13.43
N LEU A 382 -30.89 -41.87 12.18
CA LEU A 382 -31.53 -41.13 11.08
C LEU A 382 -32.92 -41.67 10.76
N GLN A 383 -33.14 -42.99 10.84
CA GLN A 383 -34.47 -43.59 10.69
C GLN A 383 -35.49 -43.02 11.68
N ARG A 384 -35.09 -42.83 12.94
CA ARG A 384 -35.98 -42.33 14.00
C ARG A 384 -36.19 -40.82 13.94
N ARG A 385 -35.16 -40.07 13.56
CA ARG A 385 -35.20 -38.59 13.57
C ARG A 385 -35.79 -38.00 12.29
N LEU A 386 -35.51 -38.62 11.15
CA LEU A 386 -35.99 -38.16 9.84
C LEU A 386 -37.17 -38.98 9.30
N SER A 387 -37.65 -39.97 10.07
CA SER A 387 -38.76 -40.86 9.70
C SER A 387 -38.56 -41.51 8.32
N ILE A 388 -37.35 -42.01 8.07
CA ILE A 388 -36.93 -42.65 6.81
C ILE A 388 -36.68 -44.15 6.96
N GLY A 389 -36.79 -44.91 5.87
CA GLY A 389 -36.45 -46.33 5.84
C GLY A 389 -34.95 -46.60 5.91
N TYR A 390 -34.56 -47.82 6.32
CA TYR A 390 -33.16 -48.22 6.55
C TYR A 390 -32.25 -47.98 5.34
N ALA A 391 -32.70 -48.39 4.14
CA ALA A 391 -31.92 -48.25 2.91
C ALA A 391 -31.61 -46.78 2.56
N ARG A 392 -32.54 -45.86 2.86
CA ARG A 392 -32.36 -44.42 2.65
C ARG A 392 -31.46 -43.82 3.73
N ALA A 393 -31.62 -44.25 4.98
CA ALA A 393 -30.75 -43.83 6.07
C ALA A 393 -29.29 -44.27 5.88
N ALA A 394 -29.06 -45.49 5.41
CA ALA A 394 -27.73 -46.00 5.08
C ALA A 394 -27.10 -45.18 3.95
N ARG A 395 -27.85 -44.95 2.86
CA ARG A 395 -27.38 -44.12 1.73
C ARG A 395 -27.02 -42.69 2.15
N ILE A 396 -27.82 -42.08 3.04
CA ILE A 396 -27.51 -40.75 3.58
C ILE A 396 -26.25 -40.78 4.44
N ILE A 397 -26.01 -41.85 5.20
CA ILE A 397 -24.77 -42.00 5.98
C ILE A 397 -23.56 -42.18 5.07
N ASP A 398 -23.68 -42.98 4.01
CA ASP A 398 -22.61 -43.13 3.02
C ASP A 398 -22.32 -41.78 2.34
N GLN A 399 -23.35 -40.97 2.08
CA GLN A 399 -23.20 -39.59 1.58
C GLN A 399 -22.53 -38.67 2.61
N LEU A 400 -22.85 -38.80 3.90
CA LEU A 400 -22.23 -38.03 4.99
C LEU A 400 -20.76 -38.42 5.20
N GLU A 401 -20.42 -39.69 5.01
CA GLU A 401 -19.05 -40.21 5.04
C GLU A 401 -18.25 -39.69 3.83
N ALA A 402 -18.81 -39.80 2.63
CA ALA A 402 -18.18 -39.33 1.39
C ALA A 402 -17.93 -37.81 1.36
N THR A 403 -18.75 -37.04 2.09
CA THR A 403 -18.59 -35.58 2.24
C THR A 403 -17.72 -35.17 3.44
N GLY A 404 -17.21 -36.14 4.20
CA GLY A 404 -16.33 -35.90 5.35
C GLY A 404 -17.04 -35.36 6.60
N VAL A 405 -18.38 -35.39 6.64
CA VAL A 405 -19.18 -35.04 7.83
C VAL A 405 -19.08 -36.14 8.89
N VAL A 406 -18.90 -37.39 8.47
CA VAL A 406 -18.72 -38.57 9.32
C VAL A 406 -17.45 -39.30 8.90
N GLY A 407 -16.69 -39.85 9.87
CA GLY A 407 -15.51 -40.68 9.56
C GLY A 407 -15.89 -42.08 9.08
N PRO A 408 -14.93 -42.86 8.52
CA PRO A 408 -15.18 -44.23 8.09
C PRO A 408 -15.68 -45.11 9.23
N ALA A 409 -16.50 -46.11 8.88
CA ALA A 409 -17.18 -46.98 9.84
C ALA A 409 -16.20 -47.76 10.75
N GLU A 410 -15.85 -47.17 11.89
CA GLU A 410 -15.13 -47.85 12.97
C GLU A 410 -16.15 -48.45 13.94
N GLY A 411 -16.27 -49.79 13.93
CA GLY A 411 -17.24 -50.49 14.79
C GLY A 411 -17.11 -50.14 16.28
N SER A 412 -18.25 -50.04 16.96
CA SER A 412 -18.57 -50.02 18.42
C SER A 412 -17.63 -49.40 19.48
N LYS A 413 -16.47 -48.81 19.14
CA LYS A 413 -15.59 -48.17 20.13
C LYS A 413 -15.78 -46.65 20.12
N PRO A 414 -15.98 -46.00 21.28
CA PRO A 414 -15.98 -44.55 21.36
C PRO A 414 -14.61 -43.98 20.97
N ARG A 415 -14.63 -42.83 20.29
CA ARG A 415 -13.45 -42.07 19.87
C ARG A 415 -12.50 -41.83 21.06
N GLU A 416 -11.22 -42.11 20.85
CA GLU A 416 -10.17 -41.89 21.84
C GLU A 416 -9.83 -40.39 21.92
N VAL A 417 -9.87 -39.81 23.12
CA VAL A 417 -9.61 -38.38 23.42
C VAL A 417 -8.47 -38.25 24.42
N ILE A 418 -7.76 -37.11 24.42
CA ILE A 418 -6.55 -36.93 25.23
C ILE A 418 -6.81 -37.09 26.74
N GLY A 419 -7.92 -36.55 27.27
CA GLY A 419 -8.20 -36.63 28.70
C GLY A 419 -8.38 -38.08 29.16
N ARG A 420 -9.07 -38.87 28.35
CA ARG A 420 -9.24 -40.31 28.56
C ARG A 420 -7.92 -41.08 28.44
N ALA A 421 -7.10 -40.79 27.43
CA ALA A 421 -5.82 -41.45 27.23
C ALA A 421 -4.85 -41.22 28.41
N ILE A 422 -4.79 -39.99 28.93
CA ILE A 422 -3.99 -39.64 30.12
C ILE A 422 -4.51 -40.39 31.37
N LYS A 423 -5.82 -40.39 31.59
CA LYS A 423 -6.46 -41.05 32.74
C LYS A 423 -6.26 -42.57 32.72
N GLU A 424 -6.40 -43.20 31.56
CA GLU A 424 -6.18 -44.64 31.38
C GLU A 424 -4.70 -45.00 31.61
N ALA A 425 -3.76 -44.21 31.06
CA ALA A 425 -2.34 -44.42 31.29
C ALA A 425 -1.94 -44.24 32.76
N ARG A 426 -2.52 -43.25 33.45
CA ARG A 426 -2.28 -42.99 34.87
C ARG A 426 -2.82 -44.11 35.77
N THR A 427 -4.04 -44.57 35.51
CA THR A 427 -4.66 -45.68 36.27
C THR A 427 -3.91 -46.99 36.04
N LYS A 428 -3.43 -47.26 34.82
CA LYS A 428 -2.59 -48.43 34.50
C LYS A 428 -1.28 -48.45 35.27
N LYS A 429 -0.65 -47.29 35.52
CA LYS A 429 0.52 -47.15 36.39
C LYS A 429 0.21 -47.05 37.89
N ARG A 430 -1.07 -47.08 38.29
CA ARG A 430 -1.55 -46.89 39.67
C ARG A 430 -1.05 -45.58 40.31
N TYR A 431 -0.99 -44.51 39.52
CA TYR A 431 -0.60 -43.19 40.02
C TYR A 431 -1.85 -42.42 40.50
N SER A 432 -1.83 -41.93 41.73
CA SER A 432 -2.77 -40.89 42.16
C SER A 432 -2.42 -39.56 41.47
N LEU A 433 -3.37 -38.61 41.43
CA LEU A 433 -3.09 -37.28 40.89
C LEU A 433 -1.93 -36.59 41.66
N SER A 434 -1.88 -36.76 42.99
CA SER A 434 -0.78 -36.26 43.82
C SER A 434 0.58 -36.87 43.45
N LYS A 435 0.62 -38.18 43.18
CA LYS A 435 1.84 -38.87 42.79
C LYS A 435 2.32 -38.42 41.40
N LEU A 436 1.40 -38.12 40.47
CA LEU A 436 1.77 -37.61 39.16
C LEU A 436 2.24 -36.15 39.24
N GLU A 437 1.66 -35.34 40.13
CA GLU A 437 2.14 -33.99 40.47
C GLU A 437 3.58 -34.03 41.04
N ASP A 438 3.88 -34.95 41.95
CA ASP A 438 5.22 -35.09 42.53
C ASP A 438 6.29 -35.41 41.48
N VAL A 439 5.94 -36.25 40.50
CA VAL A 439 6.83 -36.72 39.42
C VAL A 439 6.99 -35.69 38.31
N THR A 440 5.90 -35.04 37.90
CA THR A 440 5.91 -34.11 36.74
C THR A 440 6.11 -32.64 37.14
N LYS A 441 5.97 -32.31 38.43
CA LYS A 441 5.90 -30.95 38.98
C LYS A 441 4.75 -30.10 38.40
N ILE A 442 3.75 -30.74 37.83
CA ILE A 442 2.53 -30.10 37.33
C ILE A 442 1.46 -30.21 38.41
N LYS A 443 0.84 -29.08 38.79
CA LYS A 443 -0.23 -29.09 39.82
C LYS A 443 -1.33 -30.08 39.46
N LYS A 444 -1.79 -30.87 40.44
CA LYS A 444 -2.88 -31.86 40.25
C LYS A 444 -4.13 -31.26 39.60
N ASP A 445 -4.44 -29.99 39.87
CA ASP A 445 -5.63 -29.32 39.34
C ASP A 445 -5.54 -29.18 37.81
N PHE A 446 -4.35 -28.93 37.26
CA PHE A 446 -4.14 -28.88 35.81
C PHE A 446 -4.19 -30.26 35.16
N ILE A 447 -3.68 -31.28 35.86
CA ILE A 447 -3.77 -32.67 35.40
C ILE A 447 -5.24 -33.12 35.38
N GLU A 448 -6.00 -32.77 36.43
CA GLU A 448 -7.44 -33.06 36.52
C GLU A 448 -8.25 -32.31 35.46
N ALA A 449 -7.92 -31.04 35.20
CA ALA A 449 -8.52 -30.26 34.12
C ALA A 449 -8.25 -30.88 32.74
N LEU A 450 -7.03 -31.37 32.49
CA LEU A 450 -6.67 -32.12 31.29
C LEU A 450 -7.44 -33.45 31.17
N GLU A 451 -7.57 -34.23 32.24
CA GLU A 451 -8.32 -35.49 32.24
C GLU A 451 -9.83 -35.31 32.04
N LYS A 452 -10.37 -34.16 32.44
CA LYS A 452 -11.78 -33.79 32.28
C LYS A 452 -12.05 -32.95 31.01
N GLU A 453 -11.01 -32.64 30.23
CA GLU A 453 -11.09 -31.76 29.05
C GLU A 453 -11.68 -30.38 29.37
N ASN A 454 -11.46 -29.89 30.59
CA ASN A 454 -11.85 -28.55 31.00
C ASN A 454 -10.77 -27.55 30.59
N TRP A 455 -10.79 -27.15 29.32
CA TRP A 455 -9.78 -26.27 28.72
C TRP A 455 -9.74 -24.85 29.33
N GLN A 456 -10.79 -24.42 30.04
CA GLN A 456 -10.81 -23.11 30.69
C GLN A 456 -9.79 -23.05 31.83
N ASP A 457 -9.65 -24.14 32.57
CA ASP A 457 -8.76 -24.27 33.73
C ASP A 457 -7.36 -24.82 33.37
N THR A 458 -7.07 -25.04 32.08
CA THR A 458 -5.73 -25.41 31.60
C THR A 458 -4.91 -24.18 31.17
N PRO A 459 -3.56 -24.21 31.33
CA PRO A 459 -2.66 -23.17 30.81
C PRO A 459 -2.72 -23.02 29.29
N ASP A 460 -2.16 -21.94 28.77
CA ASP A 460 -2.11 -21.68 27.33
C ASP A 460 -1.38 -22.79 26.56
N PHE A 461 -1.78 -22.96 25.30
CA PHE A 461 -1.35 -24.06 24.43
C PHE A 461 0.17 -24.31 24.40
N PRO A 462 1.07 -23.30 24.33
CA PRO A 462 2.51 -23.53 24.34
C PRO A 462 3.02 -24.19 25.63
N VAL A 463 2.44 -23.83 26.78
CA VAL A 463 2.77 -24.42 28.09
C VAL A 463 2.18 -25.82 28.20
N LEU A 464 0.97 -26.00 27.67
CA LEU A 464 0.25 -27.27 27.67
C LEU A 464 0.99 -28.36 26.89
N VAL A 465 1.63 -28.01 25.76
CA VAL A 465 2.51 -28.92 25.00
C VAL A 465 3.66 -29.44 25.86
N GLY A 466 4.26 -28.56 26.68
CA GLY A 466 5.31 -28.96 27.62
C GLY A 466 4.79 -29.89 28.72
N PHE A 467 3.59 -29.62 29.23
CA PHE A 467 2.95 -30.44 30.26
C PHE A 467 2.61 -31.83 29.74
N VAL A 468 2.03 -31.93 28.54
CA VAL A 468 1.68 -33.22 27.93
C VAL A 468 2.93 -34.06 27.63
N LYS A 469 4.05 -33.46 27.23
CA LYS A 469 5.33 -34.18 27.10
C LYS A 469 5.84 -34.72 28.43
N SER A 470 5.82 -33.90 29.48
CA SER A 470 6.21 -34.32 30.84
C SER A 470 5.33 -35.47 31.36
N ILE A 471 4.01 -35.37 31.16
CA ILE A 471 3.04 -36.41 31.52
C ILE A 471 3.29 -37.69 30.71
N ALA A 472 3.54 -37.57 29.41
CA ALA A 472 3.81 -38.71 28.54
C ALA A 472 5.07 -39.48 29.00
N GLY A 473 6.15 -38.75 29.33
CA GLY A 473 7.37 -39.33 29.89
C GLY A 473 7.13 -40.04 31.23
N ALA A 474 6.41 -39.40 32.16
CA ALA A 474 6.08 -39.99 33.46
C ALA A 474 5.21 -41.25 33.34
N LEU A 475 4.23 -41.22 32.43
CA LEU A 475 3.29 -42.32 32.21
C LEU A 475 3.82 -43.41 31.26
N GLY A 476 4.95 -43.19 30.60
CA GLY A 476 5.54 -44.14 29.65
C GLY A 476 4.71 -44.32 28.38
N THR A 477 3.98 -43.28 27.98
CA THR A 477 3.14 -43.25 26.76
C THR A 477 3.86 -42.49 25.64
N SER A 478 3.49 -42.77 24.40
CA SER A 478 4.06 -42.07 23.24
C SER A 478 3.74 -40.57 23.27
N GLU A 479 4.77 -39.73 23.42
CA GLU A 479 4.68 -38.27 23.33
C GLU A 479 4.00 -37.83 22.02
N LYS A 480 4.37 -38.45 20.90
CA LYS A 480 3.82 -38.14 19.58
C LYS A 480 2.31 -38.41 19.53
N SER A 481 1.85 -39.48 20.18
CA SER A 481 0.42 -39.84 20.23
C SER A 481 -0.39 -38.86 21.07
N LEU A 482 0.06 -38.56 22.30
CA LEU A 482 -0.64 -37.62 23.16
C LEU A 482 -0.62 -36.19 22.62
N LEU A 483 0.45 -35.76 21.94
CA LEU A 483 0.49 -34.45 21.29
C LEU A 483 -0.41 -34.36 20.05
N ALA A 484 -0.60 -35.46 19.33
CA ALA A 484 -1.55 -35.52 18.22
C ALA A 484 -3.00 -35.40 18.75
N LEU A 485 -3.33 -36.10 19.84
CA LEU A 485 -4.62 -35.96 20.52
C LEU A 485 -4.79 -34.54 21.08
N LEU A 486 -3.76 -33.94 21.68
CA LEU A 486 -3.81 -32.56 22.19
C LEU A 486 -4.14 -31.55 21.10
N ARG A 487 -3.46 -31.63 19.95
CA ARG A 487 -3.68 -30.72 18.82
C ARG A 487 -5.07 -30.84 18.21
N ARG A 488 -5.65 -32.04 18.29
CA ARG A 488 -6.98 -32.34 17.77
C ARG A 488 -8.07 -31.90 18.74
N ASP A 489 -7.87 -32.10 20.04
CA ASP A 489 -8.91 -31.94 21.07
C ASP A 489 -8.89 -30.55 21.72
N TYR A 490 -7.78 -29.82 21.67
CA TYR A 490 -7.68 -28.46 22.20
C TYR A 490 -8.47 -27.47 21.31
N PRO A 491 -9.54 -26.84 21.80
CA PRO A 491 -10.28 -25.85 21.04
C PRO A 491 -9.40 -24.60 20.85
N PRO A 492 -9.40 -23.95 19.68
CA PRO A 492 -8.73 -22.67 19.52
C PRO A 492 -9.40 -21.67 20.47
N LYS A 493 -8.81 -21.43 21.65
CA LYS A 493 -9.20 -20.31 22.51
C LYS A 493 -9.09 -19.06 21.64
N ALA A 494 -10.19 -18.35 21.47
CA ALA A 494 -10.12 -16.93 21.11
C ALA A 494 -9.14 -16.32 22.10
N LEU A 495 -8.01 -15.83 21.61
CA LEU A 495 -7.03 -15.12 22.42
C LEU A 495 -7.77 -13.98 23.10
N SER A 496 -8.11 -14.17 24.37
CA SER A 496 -8.52 -13.06 25.23
C SER A 496 -7.25 -12.26 25.45
N ILE A 497 -7.02 -11.30 24.55
CA ILE A 497 -6.03 -10.26 24.74
C ILE A 497 -6.58 -9.44 25.91
N ASN A 498 -6.22 -9.82 27.14
CA ASN A 498 -6.30 -8.89 28.25
C ASN A 498 -5.28 -7.79 27.92
N PRO A 499 -5.71 -6.54 27.64
CA PRO A 499 -4.79 -5.47 27.41
C PRO A 499 -3.90 -5.34 28.65
N LYS A 500 -2.57 -5.34 28.44
CA LYS A 500 -1.63 -4.99 29.50
C LYS A 500 -2.02 -3.61 30.07
N PRO A 501 -1.87 -3.37 31.37
CA PRO A 501 -2.04 -2.04 31.92
C PRO A 501 -1.12 -1.08 31.18
N ASP A 502 -1.73 0.00 30.72
CA ASP A 502 -1.16 1.04 29.88
C ASP A 502 0.18 1.54 30.46
N VAL A 503 1.29 1.15 29.83
CA VAL A 503 2.60 1.69 30.21
C VAL A 503 2.68 3.07 29.56
N GLY A 504 2.40 4.07 30.39
CA GLY A 504 2.27 5.48 30.06
C GLY A 504 2.97 5.96 28.79
N ASN A 505 2.16 6.55 27.91
CA ASN A 505 2.50 7.40 26.79
C ASN A 505 3.93 7.99 26.83
N LYS A 506 4.83 7.43 26.03
CA LYS A 506 5.89 8.26 25.43
C LYS A 506 5.24 9.05 24.32
N PHE A 507 5.28 10.38 24.43
CA PHE A 507 4.77 11.31 23.43
C PHE A 507 5.37 10.98 22.06
N VAL A 508 4.56 10.41 21.16
CA VAL A 508 5.00 10.09 19.79
C VAL A 508 4.66 11.28 18.90
N TRP A 509 5.70 11.90 18.35
CA TRP A 509 5.58 13.02 17.43
C TRP A 509 4.96 12.52 16.11
N SER A 510 3.66 12.79 15.91
CA SER A 510 2.93 12.32 14.72
C SER A 510 2.84 13.41 13.64
N PRO A 511 2.75 13.04 12.35
CA PRO A 511 2.54 14.00 11.26
C PRO A 511 1.28 14.87 11.40
N LYS A 512 0.26 14.36 12.13
CA LYS A 512 -0.95 15.13 12.44
C LYS A 512 -0.67 16.22 13.48
N LEU A 513 0.21 15.94 14.44
CA LEU A 513 0.61 16.89 15.46
C LEU A 513 1.51 17.99 14.88
N THR A 514 2.42 17.66 13.96
CA THR A 514 3.24 18.67 13.26
C THR A 514 2.38 19.56 12.36
N PHE A 515 1.41 19.00 11.64
CA PHE A 515 0.47 19.78 10.85
C PHE A 515 -0.41 20.69 11.73
N ALA A 516 -0.93 20.19 12.84
CA ALA A 516 -1.74 20.97 13.78
C ALA A 516 -0.93 22.12 14.42
N LEU A 517 0.34 21.89 14.77
CA LEU A 517 1.25 22.92 15.26
C LEU A 517 1.54 23.97 14.18
N GLY A 518 1.78 23.54 12.93
CA GLY A 518 2.01 24.45 11.81
C GLY A 518 0.82 25.36 11.54
N VAL A 519 -0.40 24.80 11.50
CA VAL A 519 -1.64 25.58 11.36
C VAL A 519 -1.84 26.52 12.55
N GLY A 520 -1.58 26.06 13.78
CA GLY A 520 -1.66 26.88 14.98
C GLY A 520 -0.73 28.11 14.94
N ILE A 521 0.51 27.93 14.50
CA ILE A 521 1.48 29.03 14.34
C ILE A 521 1.00 30.04 13.30
N ILE A 522 0.49 29.57 12.16
CA ILE A 522 -0.05 30.46 11.11
C ILE A 522 -1.22 31.26 11.65
N VAL A 523 -2.16 30.63 12.37
CA VAL A 523 -3.32 31.33 12.96
C VAL A 523 -2.89 32.40 13.96
N VAL A 524 -1.90 32.10 14.82
CA VAL A 524 -1.37 33.06 15.79
C VAL A 524 -0.68 34.23 15.11
N LEU A 525 0.12 33.98 14.06
CA LEU A 525 0.75 35.04 13.28
C LEU A 525 -0.28 35.92 12.57
N LEU A 526 -1.35 35.32 12.05
CA LEU A 526 -2.43 36.03 11.35
C LEU A 526 -3.27 36.87 12.32
N LEU A 527 -3.58 36.34 13.51
CA LEU A 527 -4.22 37.11 14.59
C LEU A 527 -3.32 38.26 15.07
N GLY A 528 -2.03 38.00 15.27
CA GLY A 528 -1.06 39.03 15.67
C GLY A 528 -0.96 40.15 14.64
N TYR A 529 -0.93 39.81 13.35
CA TYR A 529 -0.95 40.79 12.26
C TYR A 529 -2.24 41.61 12.23
N LEU A 530 -3.40 40.98 12.43
CA LEU A 530 -4.70 41.67 12.49
C LEU A 530 -4.80 42.62 13.70
N ILE A 531 -4.31 42.19 14.88
CA ILE A 531 -4.26 43.03 16.09
C ILE A 531 -3.34 44.24 15.87
N PHE A 532 -2.17 44.02 15.24
CA PHE A 532 -1.24 45.10 14.90
C PHE A 532 -1.88 46.11 13.92
N GLN A 533 -2.49 45.63 12.84
CA GLN A 533 -3.24 46.44 11.87
C GLN A 533 -4.36 47.26 12.54
N TYR A 534 -5.13 46.62 13.42
CA TYR A 534 -6.18 47.31 14.18
C TYR A 534 -5.61 48.39 15.09
N GLY A 535 -4.50 48.12 15.78
CA GLY A 535 -3.79 49.12 16.59
C GLY A 535 -3.34 50.33 15.79
N THR A 536 -2.79 50.14 14.58
CA THR A 536 -2.41 51.24 13.69
C THR A 536 -3.61 52.03 13.16
N PHE A 537 -4.76 51.39 12.96
CA PHE A 537 -5.97 52.06 12.47
C PHE A 537 -6.68 52.91 13.55
N VAL A 538 -6.54 52.54 14.82
CA VAL A 538 -7.24 53.19 15.95
C VAL A 538 -6.37 54.25 16.64
N ALA A 539 -5.10 54.39 16.27
CA ALA A 539 -4.24 55.45 16.80
C ALA A 539 -4.74 56.86 16.38
N PRO A 540 -4.65 57.86 17.27
CA PRO A 540 -4.94 59.24 16.90
C PRO A 540 -3.88 59.76 15.90
N PRO A 541 -4.28 60.61 14.94
CA PRO A 541 -3.36 61.06 13.90
C PRO A 541 -2.26 61.94 14.48
N SER A 542 -1.05 61.84 13.93
CA SER A 542 0.03 62.75 14.31
C SER A 542 -0.33 64.18 13.88
N LEU A 543 -0.11 65.18 14.72
CA LEU A 543 -0.37 66.58 14.36
C LEU A 543 0.75 67.49 14.89
N SER A 544 1.39 68.21 13.97
CA SER A 544 2.40 69.22 14.27
C SER A 544 2.05 70.53 13.57
N VAL A 545 2.08 71.64 14.31
CA VAL A 545 1.84 73.00 13.77
C VAL A 545 3.17 73.74 13.79
N SER A 546 3.66 74.10 12.60
CA SER A 546 4.95 74.76 12.35
C SER A 546 4.85 76.28 12.47
N GLU A 547 3.78 76.87 11.96
CA GLU A 547 3.48 78.30 12.04
C GLU A 547 2.01 78.53 12.42
N PRO A 548 1.68 79.56 13.22
CA PRO A 548 2.61 80.44 13.93
C PRO A 548 3.31 79.70 15.09
N LYS A 549 4.50 80.20 15.47
CA LYS A 549 5.22 79.71 16.65
C LYS A 549 4.45 80.10 17.92
N GLU A 550 4.60 79.32 18.97
CA GLU A 550 3.96 79.61 20.27
C GLU A 550 4.35 81.01 20.77
N GLY A 551 3.35 81.85 21.04
CA GLY A 551 3.53 83.22 21.53
C GLY A 551 3.99 84.23 20.48
N GLN A 552 3.95 83.88 19.19
CA GLN A 552 4.30 84.79 18.09
C GLN A 552 3.40 86.04 18.10
N VAL A 553 4.04 87.20 17.90
CA VAL A 553 3.35 88.49 17.76
C VAL A 553 2.83 88.61 16.34
N ILE A 554 1.57 89.00 16.21
CA ILE A 554 0.85 89.04 14.94
C ILE A 554 0.43 90.48 14.66
N THR A 555 1.02 91.06 13.62
CA THR A 555 0.80 92.46 13.21
C THR A 555 -0.07 92.59 11.95
N GLN A 556 -0.58 91.48 11.43
CA GLN A 556 -1.40 91.42 10.22
C GLN A 556 -2.69 90.65 10.50
N ARG A 557 -3.80 91.08 9.91
CA ARG A 557 -5.11 90.43 10.08
C ARG A 557 -5.14 89.00 9.53
N LEU A 558 -4.40 88.72 8.46
CA LEU A 558 -4.29 87.38 7.88
C LEU A 558 -3.03 86.68 8.38
N VAL A 559 -3.22 85.49 8.95
CA VAL A 559 -2.13 84.70 9.53
C VAL A 559 -2.05 83.36 8.84
N ARG A 560 -0.85 83.07 8.34
CA ARG A 560 -0.53 81.77 7.78
C ARG A 560 -0.38 80.74 8.91
N VAL A 561 -1.23 79.74 8.89
CA VAL A 561 -1.14 78.55 9.75
C VAL A 561 -0.68 77.38 8.90
N SER A 562 0.44 76.78 9.27
CA SER A 562 1.01 75.65 8.53
C SER A 562 1.50 74.55 9.46
N GLY A 563 1.50 73.33 8.96
CA GLY A 563 1.94 72.17 9.73
C GLY A 563 1.84 70.87 8.95
N LYS A 564 2.01 69.75 9.67
CA LYS A 564 1.99 68.41 9.10
C LYS A 564 1.17 67.45 9.97
N THR A 565 0.40 66.59 9.33
CA THR A 565 -0.40 65.51 9.90
C THR A 565 -0.34 64.28 9.00
N ASP A 566 -0.94 63.16 9.43
CA ASP A 566 -1.09 61.98 8.58
C ASP A 566 -1.95 62.31 7.33
N SER A 567 -1.54 61.81 6.17
CA SER A 567 -2.09 62.22 4.85
C SER A 567 -3.55 61.84 4.62
N ASP A 568 -4.11 60.95 5.44
CA ASP A 568 -5.49 60.51 5.40
C ASP A 568 -6.39 61.13 6.49
N ALA A 569 -5.83 62.03 7.31
CA ALA A 569 -6.57 62.77 8.33
C ALA A 569 -7.41 63.91 7.72
N ILE A 570 -8.45 64.33 8.43
CA ILE A 570 -9.22 65.54 8.11
C ILE A 570 -8.76 66.62 9.08
N ILE A 571 -8.25 67.74 8.57
CA ILE A 571 -7.78 68.84 9.41
C ILE A 571 -8.79 69.99 9.44
N LYS A 572 -8.96 70.59 10.63
CA LYS A 572 -9.76 71.78 10.86
C LYS A 572 -8.95 72.80 11.64
N ILE A 573 -9.01 74.06 11.24
CA ILE A 573 -8.43 75.16 12.01
C ILE A 573 -9.55 76.12 12.39
N ASN A 574 -9.72 76.40 13.69
CA ASN A 574 -10.85 77.14 14.23
C ASN A 574 -12.21 76.65 13.67
N ASN A 575 -12.34 75.32 13.59
CA ASN A 575 -13.51 74.59 13.07
C ASN A 575 -13.76 74.72 11.55
N GLN A 576 -12.88 75.37 10.78
CA GLN A 576 -12.93 75.41 9.31
C GLN A 576 -12.06 74.30 8.70
N PRO A 577 -12.56 73.51 7.74
CA PRO A 577 -11.78 72.45 7.10
C PRO A 577 -10.67 73.02 6.21
N VAL A 578 -9.49 72.41 6.28
CA VAL A 578 -8.33 72.77 5.44
C VAL A 578 -7.90 71.55 4.63
N LEU A 579 -7.48 71.77 3.39
CA LEU A 579 -7.01 70.70 2.51
C LEU A 579 -5.57 70.30 2.86
N LEU A 580 -5.30 69.00 2.78
CA LEU A 580 -3.97 68.43 2.92
C LEU A 580 -3.41 68.08 1.55
N ASP A 581 -2.10 68.24 1.39
CA ASP A 581 -1.39 67.71 0.23
C ASP A 581 -1.14 66.19 0.36
N SER A 582 -0.56 65.58 -0.69
CA SER A 582 -0.25 64.15 -0.72
C SER A 582 0.77 63.71 0.33
N GLU A 583 1.51 64.64 0.93
CA GLU A 583 2.53 64.40 1.95
C GLU A 583 2.02 64.70 3.38
N GLY A 584 0.75 65.12 3.52
CA GLY A 584 0.12 65.45 4.80
C GLY A 584 0.45 66.84 5.33
N ASN A 585 0.99 67.74 4.51
CA ASN A 585 1.18 69.14 4.90
C ASN A 585 -0.10 69.93 4.66
N PHE A 586 -0.37 70.88 5.55
CA PHE A 586 -1.47 71.84 5.41
C PHE A 586 -0.94 73.27 5.51
N VAL A 587 -1.56 74.16 4.76
CA VAL A 587 -1.33 75.61 4.81
C VAL A 587 -2.69 76.29 4.63
N ALA A 588 -3.05 77.17 5.55
CA ALA A 588 -4.22 78.03 5.43
C ALA A 588 -3.90 79.43 5.93
N GLU A 589 -4.56 80.43 5.37
CA GLU A 589 -4.54 81.79 5.90
C GLU A 589 -5.84 82.03 6.66
N ILE A 590 -5.73 82.50 7.89
CA ILE A 590 -6.87 82.68 8.79
C ILE A 590 -6.91 84.13 9.23
N GLU A 591 -8.09 84.72 9.14
CA GLU A 591 -8.31 86.08 9.62
C GLU A 591 -8.43 86.11 11.14
N ILE A 592 -7.69 87.01 11.79
CA ILE A 592 -7.62 87.19 13.22
C ILE A 592 -8.34 88.48 13.60
N PHE A 593 -9.21 88.40 14.61
CA PHE A 593 -10.00 89.52 15.11
C PHE A 593 -9.41 90.05 16.43
N GLU A 594 -9.74 91.29 16.80
CA GLU A 594 -9.38 91.83 18.11
C GLU A 594 -9.94 90.92 19.22
N GLY A 595 -9.04 90.41 20.08
CA GLY A 595 -9.37 89.48 21.16
C GLY A 595 -9.07 88.00 20.87
N THR A 596 -8.66 87.61 19.65
CA THR A 596 -8.21 86.24 19.36
C THR A 596 -6.82 85.99 19.94
N SER A 597 -6.73 85.22 21.02
CA SER A 597 -5.46 84.88 21.69
C SER A 597 -4.95 83.46 21.41
N GLU A 598 -5.75 82.63 20.71
CA GLU A 598 -5.46 81.21 20.50
C GLU A 598 -6.00 80.73 19.15
N ILE A 599 -5.21 79.90 18.45
CA ILE A 599 -5.60 79.18 17.24
C ILE A 599 -5.70 77.70 17.58
N GLU A 600 -6.85 77.09 17.33
CA GLU A 600 -7.06 75.65 17.53
C GLU A 600 -6.93 74.91 16.20
N VAL A 601 -5.94 74.01 16.11
CA VAL A 601 -5.75 73.10 14.99
C VAL A 601 -6.14 71.69 15.43
N LYS A 602 -7.03 71.05 14.67
CA LYS A 602 -7.60 69.75 15.00
C LYS A 602 -7.45 68.80 13.82
N ALA A 603 -6.80 67.66 14.03
CA ALA A 603 -6.70 66.58 13.07
C ALA A 603 -7.60 65.42 13.51
N GLN A 604 -8.39 64.86 12.59
CA GLN A 604 -9.29 63.76 12.85
C GLN A 604 -9.02 62.60 11.89
N SER A 605 -8.78 61.39 12.40
CA SER A 605 -8.63 60.19 11.56
C SER A 605 -9.97 59.70 11.02
N ARG A 606 -9.96 58.84 10.00
CA ARG A 606 -11.17 58.19 9.47
C ARG A 606 -11.94 57.37 10.52
N ALA A 607 -11.26 56.90 11.55
CA ALA A 607 -11.86 56.20 12.69
C ALA A 607 -12.47 57.15 13.75
N GLY A 608 -12.46 58.46 13.50
CA GLY A 608 -13.08 59.48 14.36
C GLY A 608 -12.23 59.90 15.57
N LYS A 609 -10.97 59.46 15.67
CA LYS A 609 -10.04 59.89 16.74
C LYS A 609 -9.43 61.24 16.40
N GLU A 610 -9.26 62.08 17.42
CA GLU A 610 -8.90 63.48 17.25
C GLU A 610 -7.63 63.83 18.02
N THR A 611 -6.76 64.60 17.38
CA THR A 611 -5.60 65.25 17.98
C THR A 611 -5.81 66.76 17.87
N VAL A 612 -5.72 67.48 18.99
CA VAL A 612 -5.92 68.93 19.03
C VAL A 612 -4.61 69.59 19.49
N VAL A 613 -4.11 70.54 18.70
CA VAL A 613 -2.99 71.39 19.04
C VAL A 613 -3.47 72.83 19.06
N ARG A 614 -3.27 73.50 20.20
CA ARG A 614 -3.58 74.93 20.34
C ARG A 614 -2.29 75.74 20.30
N ARG A 615 -2.35 76.87 19.62
CA ARG A 615 -1.24 77.83 19.51
C ARG A 615 -1.67 79.17 20.08
N LYS A 616 -1.02 79.60 21.17
CA LYS A 616 -1.26 80.94 21.70
C LYS A 616 -0.53 81.97 20.85
N ILE A 617 -1.20 83.08 20.58
CA ILE A 617 -0.70 84.18 19.76
C ILE A 617 -0.88 85.49 20.52
N LYS A 618 -0.05 86.48 20.20
CA LYS A 618 -0.18 87.84 20.74
C LYS A 618 -0.62 88.77 19.61
N PRO A 619 -1.92 89.10 19.50
CA PRO A 619 -2.39 90.03 18.48
C PRO A 619 -1.92 91.45 18.83
N GLU A 620 -1.24 92.10 17.90
CA GLU A 620 -0.84 93.52 17.93
C GLU A 620 -1.32 94.13 16.60
N LEU A 621 -2.65 94.06 16.41
CA LEU A 621 -3.40 94.30 15.17
C LEU A 621 -3.76 95.76 14.93
#